data_AF-A0A350CIM2-F1
#
_entry.id   AF-A0A350CIM2-F1
#
_cell.length_a   1.000
_cell.length_b   1.000
_cell.length_c   1.000
_cell.angle_alpha   90.00
_cell.angle_beta   90.00
_cell.angle_gamma   90.00
#
_symmetry.space_group_name_H-M   'P 1'
#
loop_
_entity.id
_entity.type
_entity.pdbx_description
1 polymer ?
#
loop_
_entity_poly.entity_id
_entity_poly.type
_entity_poly.pdbx_seq_one_letter_code
_entity_poly.pdbx_strand_id
1 'polypeptide(L)'
;NAEAVTGTWQFRDSDAALVLKFRPGSRLQQIRITAAAMPSEGLRLALQEGEQELSLVAVQPAHADAATERAEWIFETADDAVKSRRLTVRRLSDIRWTMLLEERAAGGADWRRMFEVGMTRDGERLAVAGVGEKKCVVTGGRGTIAVQHEGKTWYVCCEGCRQVFEDDPAGILKNYQAGLEQEQRRVEGEDRR
;
A
#
# COMPACT_ATOMS: atom_id res chain seq x y z
N ASN A 1 1.05 13.69 -6.92
CA ASN A 1 1.65 13.83 -5.57
C ASN A 1 1.60 12.47 -4.89
N ALA A 2 2.74 11.86 -4.63
CA ALA A 2 2.81 10.62 -3.87
C ALA A 2 2.68 10.96 -2.38
N GLU A 3 1.89 10.17 -1.66
CA GLU A 3 1.64 10.38 -0.24
C GLU A 3 2.43 9.34 0.55
N ALA A 4 3.28 9.77 1.50
CA ALA A 4 3.95 8.82 2.37
C ALA A 4 3.00 8.34 3.47
N VAL A 5 3.01 7.03 3.70
CA VAL A 5 2.23 6.37 4.75
C VAL A 5 3.18 5.60 5.65
N THR A 6 3.08 5.83 6.95
CA THR A 6 3.81 5.02 7.96
C THR A 6 2.86 4.00 8.55
N GLY A 7 3.19 2.71 8.43
CA GLY A 7 2.48 1.62 9.09
C GLY A 7 3.12 1.27 10.43
N THR A 8 2.31 1.10 11.48
CA THR A 8 2.78 0.69 12.80
C THR A 8 1.80 -0.29 13.42
N TRP A 9 2.32 -1.41 13.91
CA TRP A 9 1.56 -2.32 14.76
C TRP A 9 1.44 -1.74 16.17
N GLN A 10 0.22 -1.70 16.69
CA GLN A 10 -0.09 -1.33 18.06
C GLN A 10 -0.76 -2.51 18.76
N PHE A 11 -0.15 -2.97 19.84
CA PHE A 11 -0.68 -4.03 20.68
C PHE A 11 -1.06 -3.44 22.04
N ARG A 12 -2.29 -3.72 22.48
CA ARG A 12 -2.84 -3.35 23.79
C ARG A 12 -3.38 -4.62 24.45
N ASP A 13 -3.64 -4.54 25.75
CA ASP A 13 -4.19 -5.69 26.49
C ASP A 13 -5.55 -6.16 25.93
N SER A 14 -6.32 -5.25 25.32
CA SER A 14 -7.65 -5.50 24.79
C SER A 14 -7.73 -5.70 23.28
N ASP A 15 -6.71 -5.27 22.52
CA ASP A 15 -6.73 -5.37 21.05
C ASP A 15 -5.34 -5.28 20.39
N ALA A 16 -5.29 -5.72 19.14
CA ALA A 16 -4.16 -5.51 18.23
C ALA A 16 -4.64 -4.71 17.02
N ALA A 17 -3.88 -3.72 16.59
CA ALA A 17 -4.23 -2.88 15.45
C ALA A 17 -3.04 -2.60 14.54
N LEU A 18 -3.29 -2.58 13.23
CA LEU A 18 -2.42 -1.95 12.26
C LEU A 18 -2.88 -0.49 12.08
N VAL A 19 -1.98 0.45 12.36
CA VAL A 19 -2.24 1.89 12.20
C VAL A 19 -1.42 2.43 11.05
N LEU A 20 -2.10 2.97 10.05
CA LEU A 20 -1.50 3.66 8.92
C LEU A 20 -1.67 5.16 9.12
N LYS A 21 -0.56 5.89 9.24
CA LYS A 21 -0.55 7.37 9.37
C LYS A 21 -0.07 8.02 8.10
N PHE A 22 -0.80 9.03 7.66
CA PHE A 22 -0.53 9.79 6.44
C PHE A 22 0.22 11.09 6.79
N ARG A 23 0.83 11.74 5.79
CA ARG A 23 1.61 12.97 6.02
C ARG A 23 0.72 14.07 6.66
N PRO A 24 1.28 14.92 7.54
CA PRO A 24 0.56 16.09 8.05
C PRO A 24 0.02 16.98 6.91
N GLY A 25 -1.23 17.43 7.02
CA GLY A 25 -1.91 18.23 5.98
C GLY A 25 -2.71 17.42 4.96
N SER A 26 -2.57 16.10 4.94
CA SER A 26 -3.46 15.22 4.18
C SER A 26 -4.90 15.27 4.70
N ARG A 27 -5.87 15.13 3.79
CA ARG A 27 -7.30 15.09 4.14
C ARG A 27 -7.65 13.91 5.05
N LEU A 28 -7.02 12.77 4.81
CA LEU A 28 -7.03 11.60 5.67
C LEU A 28 -5.74 11.59 6.49
N GLN A 29 -5.84 11.49 7.81
CA GLN A 29 -4.65 11.48 8.68
C GLN A 29 -4.31 10.06 9.15
N GLN A 30 -5.30 9.18 9.27
CA GLN A 30 -5.10 7.83 9.79
C GLN A 30 -6.11 6.81 9.26
N ILE A 31 -5.64 5.59 9.04
CA ILE A 31 -6.48 4.37 9.00
C ILE A 31 -6.07 3.51 10.18
N ARG A 32 -7.03 3.08 10.99
CA ARG A 32 -6.83 2.09 12.06
C ARG A 32 -7.62 0.84 11.71
N ILE A 33 -6.90 -0.28 11.53
CA ILE A 33 -7.47 -1.60 11.32
C ILE A 33 -7.25 -2.39 12.60
N THR A 34 -8.33 -2.66 13.33
CA THR A 34 -8.27 -3.35 14.63
C THR A 34 -8.74 -4.78 14.47
N ALA A 35 -7.95 -5.72 14.98
CA ALA A 35 -8.33 -7.11 15.06
C ALA A 35 -9.59 -7.28 15.92
N ALA A 36 -10.39 -8.26 15.54
CA ALA A 36 -11.54 -8.70 16.32
C ALA A 36 -11.07 -9.32 17.64
N ALA A 37 -11.77 -9.08 18.75
CA ALA A 37 -11.48 -9.80 20.00
C ALA A 37 -11.91 -11.27 19.87
N MET A 38 -12.95 -11.52 19.08
CA MET A 38 -13.44 -12.85 18.72
C MET A 38 -13.50 -13.02 17.20
N PRO A 39 -13.23 -14.22 16.64
CA PRO A 39 -13.32 -14.46 15.19
C PRO A 39 -14.67 -14.09 14.56
N SER A 40 -15.75 -14.09 15.34
CA SER A 40 -17.11 -13.75 14.91
C SER A 40 -17.37 -12.25 14.72
N GLU A 41 -16.53 -11.37 15.24
CA GLU A 41 -16.79 -9.91 15.25
C GLU A 41 -16.22 -9.18 14.03
N GLY A 42 -15.36 -9.84 13.23
CA GLY A 42 -14.72 -9.23 12.06
C GLY A 42 -13.77 -8.07 12.40
N LEU A 43 -13.09 -7.54 11.38
CA LEU A 43 -12.18 -6.41 11.56
C LEU A 43 -12.97 -5.12 11.84
N ARG A 44 -12.50 -4.31 12.79
CA ARG A 44 -13.01 -2.94 13.01
C ARG A 44 -12.12 -1.94 12.31
N LEU A 45 -12.69 -1.12 11.43
CA LEU A 45 -11.95 -0.13 10.66
C LEU A 45 -12.42 1.29 11.01
N ALA A 46 -11.46 2.17 11.27
CA ALA A 46 -11.71 3.58 11.54
C ALA A 46 -10.80 4.47 10.69
N LEU A 47 -11.38 5.53 10.12
CA LEU A 47 -10.68 6.58 9.38
C LEU A 47 -10.68 7.88 10.20
N GLN A 48 -9.54 8.53 10.32
CA GLN A 48 -9.46 9.88 10.87
C GLN A 48 -9.40 10.90 9.72
N GLU A 49 -10.38 11.80 9.65
CA GLU A 49 -10.44 12.95 8.74
C GLU A 49 -10.66 14.27 9.50
N GLY A 50 -9.59 15.04 9.70
CA GLY A 50 -9.61 16.21 10.57
C GLY A 50 -9.91 15.79 12.01
N GLU A 51 -10.92 16.40 12.62
CA GLU A 51 -11.42 16.03 13.96
C GLU A 51 -12.43 14.87 13.93
N GLN A 52 -12.85 14.41 12.74
CA GLN A 52 -13.87 13.38 12.61
C GLN A 52 -13.25 11.98 12.52
N GLU A 53 -13.81 11.05 13.29
CA GLU A 53 -13.56 9.62 13.13
C GLU A 53 -14.75 8.97 12.42
N LEU A 54 -14.49 8.24 11.35
CA LEU A 54 -15.50 7.51 10.57
C LEU A 54 -15.27 6.01 10.77
N SER A 55 -16.28 5.33 11.31
CA SER A 55 -16.27 3.86 11.44
C SER A 55 -16.78 3.21 10.16
N LEU A 56 -16.08 2.17 9.70
CA LEU A 56 -16.43 1.39 8.52
C LEU A 56 -16.71 -0.06 8.91
N VAL A 57 -17.78 -0.60 8.34
CA VAL A 57 -18.23 -1.99 8.55
C VAL A 57 -18.13 -2.78 7.25
N ALA A 58 -17.87 -4.08 7.35
CA ALA A 58 -17.78 -4.94 6.18
C ALA A 58 -19.15 -5.06 5.48
N VAL A 59 -19.18 -4.89 4.16
CA VAL A 59 -20.43 -4.86 3.38
C VAL A 59 -20.84 -6.23 2.82
N GLN A 60 -19.89 -7.16 2.69
CA GLN A 60 -20.10 -8.53 2.20
C GLN A 60 -18.93 -9.42 2.65
N PRO A 61 -19.08 -10.76 2.66
CA PRO A 61 -17.93 -11.63 2.88
C PRO A 61 -16.89 -11.39 1.78
N ALA A 62 -15.62 -11.55 2.14
CA ALA A 62 -14.52 -11.40 1.20
C ALA A 62 -14.76 -12.26 -0.04
N HIS A 63 -14.67 -11.67 -1.24
CA HIS A 63 -14.61 -12.47 -2.46
C HIS A 63 -13.20 -13.03 -2.56
N ALA A 64 -13.01 -14.28 -2.17
CA ALA A 64 -11.77 -15.00 -2.34
C ALA A 64 -11.88 -15.93 -3.56
N ASP A 65 -11.01 -15.72 -4.54
CA ASP A 65 -10.81 -16.68 -5.63
C ASP A 65 -9.61 -17.56 -5.28
N ALA A 66 -9.90 -18.78 -4.82
CA ALA A 66 -8.88 -19.75 -4.43
C ALA A 66 -7.95 -20.14 -5.59
N ALA A 67 -8.37 -19.98 -6.85
CA ALA A 67 -7.53 -20.30 -8.01
C ALA A 67 -6.47 -19.22 -8.29
N THR A 68 -6.70 -17.98 -7.86
CA THR A 68 -5.81 -16.84 -8.14
C THR A 68 -5.15 -16.25 -6.91
N GLU A 69 -5.44 -16.79 -5.72
CA GLU A 69 -5.08 -16.23 -4.41
C GLU A 69 -5.55 -14.77 -4.19
N ARG A 70 -6.41 -14.27 -5.10
CA ARG A 70 -6.94 -12.92 -5.03
C ARG A 70 -8.07 -12.88 -4.04
N ALA A 71 -8.09 -11.83 -3.25
CA ALA A 71 -9.14 -11.59 -2.30
C ALA A 71 -9.49 -10.10 -2.26
N GLU A 72 -10.78 -9.80 -2.11
CA GLU A 72 -11.28 -8.44 -1.99
C GLU A 72 -12.20 -8.33 -0.77
N TRP A 73 -11.96 -7.30 0.05
CA TRP A 73 -12.78 -6.92 1.19
C TRP A 73 -13.25 -5.48 1.01
N ILE A 74 -14.55 -5.24 1.21
CA ILE A 74 -15.16 -3.92 1.09
C ILE A 74 -15.71 -3.50 2.45
N PHE A 75 -15.32 -2.32 2.90
CA PHE A 75 -15.80 -1.70 4.13
C PHE A 75 -16.42 -0.35 3.80
N GLU A 76 -17.58 -0.06 4.38
CA GLU A 76 -18.29 1.22 4.16
C GLU A 76 -18.74 1.84 5.48
N THR A 77 -18.83 3.18 5.49
CA THR A 77 -19.57 3.89 6.54
C THR A 77 -21.06 3.53 6.47
N ALA A 78 -21.78 3.69 7.57
CA ALA A 78 -23.24 3.53 7.58
C ALA A 78 -23.92 4.41 6.51
N ASP A 79 -25.07 3.96 6.02
CA ASP A 79 -25.82 4.62 4.94
C ASP A 79 -26.27 6.05 5.30
N ASP A 80 -26.46 6.32 6.60
CA ASP A 80 -26.85 7.62 7.15
C ASP A 80 -25.65 8.52 7.53
N ALA A 81 -24.41 8.07 7.26
CA ALA A 81 -23.23 8.84 7.59
C ALA A 81 -23.16 10.16 6.80
N VAL A 82 -22.83 11.25 7.50
CA VAL A 82 -22.62 12.60 6.93
C VAL A 82 -21.61 12.57 5.77
N LYS A 83 -20.63 11.66 5.83
CA LYS A 83 -19.66 11.41 4.77
C LYS A 83 -19.66 9.93 4.42
N SER A 84 -20.05 9.59 3.20
CA SER A 84 -19.97 8.22 2.71
C SER A 84 -18.53 7.89 2.30
N ARG A 85 -17.98 6.81 2.87
CA ARG A 85 -16.66 6.27 2.53
C ARG A 85 -16.77 4.79 2.19
N ARG A 86 -15.95 4.37 1.24
CA ARG A 86 -15.71 2.97 0.91
C ARG A 86 -14.22 2.72 0.90
N LEU A 87 -13.77 1.78 1.71
CA LEU A 87 -12.41 1.26 1.67
C LEU A 87 -12.45 -0.14 1.09
N THR A 88 -11.76 -0.32 -0.04
CA THR A 88 -11.57 -1.64 -0.64
C THR A 88 -10.14 -2.11 -0.40
N VAL A 89 -9.99 -3.23 0.30
CA VAL A 89 -8.70 -3.89 0.53
C VAL A 89 -8.60 -5.08 -0.42
N ARG A 90 -7.53 -5.16 -1.20
CA ARG A 90 -7.30 -6.24 -2.16
C ARG A 90 -5.98 -6.93 -1.91
N ARG A 91 -6.00 -8.26 -1.91
CA ARG A 91 -4.82 -9.08 -2.16
C ARG A 91 -4.74 -9.35 -3.66
N LEU A 92 -3.71 -8.83 -4.32
CA LEU A 92 -3.51 -9.03 -5.76
C LEU A 92 -2.62 -10.22 -6.07
N SER A 93 -1.70 -10.55 -5.15
CA SER A 93 -0.85 -11.73 -5.14
C SER A 93 -0.38 -12.02 -3.71
N ASP A 94 0.49 -13.00 -3.49
CA ASP A 94 1.14 -13.22 -2.20
C ASP A 94 2.02 -12.03 -1.76
N ILE A 95 2.67 -11.33 -2.70
CA ILE A 95 3.56 -10.20 -2.41
C ILE A 95 2.89 -8.82 -2.46
N ARG A 96 1.64 -8.71 -2.95
CA ARG A 96 1.05 -7.40 -3.27
C ARG A 96 -0.38 -7.23 -2.73
N TRP A 97 -0.56 -6.15 -1.99
CA TRP A 97 -1.85 -5.68 -1.48
C TRP A 97 -2.14 -4.26 -1.95
N THR A 98 -3.42 -3.90 -2.09
CA THR A 98 -3.85 -2.52 -2.28
C THR A 98 -4.99 -2.14 -1.36
N MET A 99 -5.07 -0.85 -1.04
CA MET A 99 -6.14 -0.23 -0.27
C MET A 99 -6.62 1.00 -1.04
N LEU A 100 -7.82 0.91 -1.60
CA LEU A 100 -8.46 1.98 -2.35
C LEU A 100 -9.50 2.66 -1.46
N LEU A 101 -9.33 3.96 -1.19
CA LEU A 101 -10.35 4.76 -0.52
C LEU A 101 -11.15 5.55 -1.55
N GLU A 102 -12.47 5.44 -1.44
CA GLU A 102 -13.45 6.13 -2.27
C GLU A 102 -14.41 6.94 -1.40
N GLU A 103 -14.96 8.01 -1.96
CA GLU A 103 -16.03 8.79 -1.35
C GLU A 103 -17.22 8.90 -2.26
N ARG A 104 -18.40 9.03 -1.65
CA ARG A 104 -19.66 9.33 -2.34
C ARG A 104 -20.28 10.57 -1.71
N ALA A 105 -20.72 11.51 -2.53
CA ALA A 105 -21.44 12.69 -2.04
C ALA A 105 -22.83 12.27 -1.54
N ALA A 106 -23.38 13.02 -0.59
CA ALA A 106 -24.76 12.82 -0.14
C ALA A 106 -25.73 12.93 -1.34
N GLY A 107 -26.53 11.89 -1.58
CA GLY A 107 -27.42 11.81 -2.74
C GLY A 107 -26.74 11.51 -4.09
N GLY A 108 -25.41 11.35 -4.12
CA GLY A 108 -24.66 10.93 -5.30
C GLY A 108 -24.79 9.42 -5.56
N ALA A 109 -24.83 9.05 -6.84
CA ALA A 109 -24.87 7.64 -7.26
C ALA A 109 -23.47 7.00 -7.31
N ASP A 110 -22.44 7.78 -7.64
CA ASP A 110 -21.11 7.24 -7.99
C ASP A 110 -20.07 7.41 -6.88
N TRP A 111 -19.19 6.41 -6.79
CA TRP A 111 -17.99 6.45 -5.94
C TRP A 111 -16.86 7.15 -6.68
N ARG A 112 -16.28 8.17 -6.03
CA ARG A 112 -15.09 8.87 -6.49
C ARG A 112 -13.86 8.36 -5.77
N ARG A 113 -12.83 7.95 -6.52
CA ARG A 113 -11.53 7.57 -5.97
C ARG A 113 -10.85 8.76 -5.31
N MET A 114 -10.50 8.61 -4.03
CA MET A 114 -9.70 9.59 -3.30
C MET A 114 -8.22 9.29 -3.50
N PHE A 115 -7.79 8.07 -3.14
CA PHE A 115 -6.43 7.59 -3.34
C PHE A 115 -6.37 6.06 -3.27
N GLU A 116 -5.27 5.48 -3.76
CA GLU A 116 -4.96 4.07 -3.57
C GLU A 116 -3.55 3.93 -2.99
N VAL A 117 -3.45 3.17 -1.90
CA VAL A 117 -2.17 2.75 -1.32
C VAL A 117 -1.88 1.35 -1.80
N GLY A 118 -0.68 1.15 -2.35
CA GLY A 118 -0.24 -0.16 -2.75
C GLY A 118 0.97 -0.62 -1.93
N MET A 119 0.84 -1.77 -1.27
CA MET A 119 1.85 -2.35 -0.39
C MET A 119 2.47 -3.58 -1.03
N THR A 120 3.78 -3.56 -1.25
CA THR A 120 4.55 -4.74 -1.68
C THR A 120 5.31 -5.29 -0.48
N ARG A 121 5.39 -6.61 -0.35
CA ARG A 121 6.18 -7.28 0.69
C ARG A 121 7.62 -6.78 0.63
N ASP A 122 8.19 -6.48 1.80
CA ASP A 122 9.58 -6.04 1.89
C ASP A 122 10.53 -7.09 1.30
N GLY A 123 11.57 -6.62 0.60
CA GLY A 123 12.49 -7.46 -0.16
C GLY A 123 11.98 -7.95 -1.53
N GLU A 124 10.68 -7.83 -1.82
CA GLU A 124 10.11 -8.24 -3.10
C GLU A 124 9.98 -7.09 -4.09
N ARG A 125 10.06 -7.42 -5.39
CA ARG A 125 9.98 -6.43 -6.48
C ARG A 125 8.58 -6.37 -7.06
N LEU A 126 8.10 -5.15 -7.29
CA LEU A 126 6.80 -4.95 -7.95
C LEU A 126 6.83 -5.36 -9.43
N ALA A 127 7.98 -5.19 -10.08
CA ALA A 127 8.21 -5.59 -11.45
C ALA A 127 9.66 -6.09 -11.61
N VAL A 128 9.90 -6.88 -12.66
CA VAL A 128 11.22 -7.43 -12.98
C VAL A 128 11.59 -6.99 -14.39
N ALA A 129 12.73 -6.29 -14.52
CA ALA A 129 13.31 -5.98 -15.82
C ALA A 129 13.90 -7.25 -16.46
N GLY A 130 13.96 -7.28 -17.78
CA GLY A 130 14.64 -8.34 -18.53
C GLY A 130 16.15 -8.36 -18.25
N VAL A 131 16.79 -9.48 -18.62
CA VAL A 131 18.25 -9.62 -18.50
C VAL A 131 18.95 -8.54 -19.33
N GLY A 132 19.90 -7.84 -18.72
CA GLY A 132 20.65 -6.75 -19.36
C GLY A 132 19.89 -5.42 -19.46
N GLU A 133 18.63 -5.36 -19.04
CA GLU A 133 17.87 -4.12 -19.03
C GLU A 133 18.21 -3.23 -17.83
N LYS A 134 18.11 -1.92 -18.03
CA LYS A 134 18.17 -0.94 -16.94
C LYS A 134 16.99 -1.19 -15.99
N LYS A 135 17.27 -1.36 -14.71
CA LYS A 135 16.23 -1.59 -13.68
C LYS A 135 15.73 -0.26 -13.13
N CYS A 136 14.42 -0.16 -12.95
CA CYS A 136 13.77 0.90 -12.20
C CYS A 136 14.15 0.75 -10.73
N VAL A 137 14.78 1.78 -10.14
CA VAL A 137 15.22 1.73 -8.74
C VAL A 137 14.05 1.70 -7.74
N VAL A 138 12.85 2.11 -8.17
CA VAL A 138 11.64 2.11 -7.33
C VAL A 138 10.91 0.77 -7.38
N THR A 139 10.76 0.18 -8.57
CA THR A 139 9.86 -0.98 -8.77
C THR A 139 10.58 -2.26 -9.19
N GLY A 140 11.82 -2.17 -9.68
CA GLY A 140 12.57 -3.28 -10.26
C GLY A 140 12.29 -3.57 -11.74
N GLY A 141 11.24 -2.95 -12.32
CA GLY A 141 10.85 -3.13 -13.73
C GLY A 141 11.81 -2.44 -14.72
N ARG A 142 11.48 -2.46 -16.01
CA ARG A 142 12.30 -1.81 -17.05
C ARG A 142 12.33 -0.29 -16.86
N GLY A 143 13.51 0.24 -16.56
CA GLY A 143 13.79 1.66 -16.42
C GLY A 143 13.97 2.33 -17.79
N THR A 144 13.22 3.40 -18.03
CA THR A 144 13.19 4.14 -19.31
C THR A 144 13.52 5.62 -19.14
N ILE A 145 13.43 6.14 -17.92
CA ILE A 145 13.66 7.54 -17.58
C ILE A 145 14.91 7.63 -16.72
N ALA A 146 15.86 8.49 -17.09
CA ALA A 146 17.05 8.74 -16.29
C ALA A 146 16.75 9.77 -15.18
N VAL A 147 17.26 9.50 -13.97
CA VAL A 147 17.25 10.42 -12.83
C VAL A 147 18.66 10.53 -12.26
N GLN A 148 18.98 11.63 -11.57
CA GLN A 148 20.32 11.89 -11.04
C GLN A 148 20.29 12.02 -9.53
N HIS A 149 21.25 11.40 -8.85
CA HIS A 149 21.49 11.60 -7.43
C HIS A 149 22.96 11.36 -7.11
N GLU A 150 23.59 12.25 -6.34
CA GLU A 150 25.01 12.15 -5.96
C GLU A 150 25.96 11.96 -7.15
N GLY A 151 25.69 12.65 -8.27
CA GLY A 151 26.50 12.55 -9.48
C GLY A 151 26.40 11.20 -10.22
N LYS A 152 25.48 10.31 -9.80
CA LYS A 152 25.21 9.03 -10.44
C LYS A 152 23.87 9.05 -11.14
N THR A 153 23.83 8.40 -12.32
CA THR A 153 22.60 8.21 -13.10
C THR A 153 21.90 6.93 -12.66
N TRP A 154 20.63 7.07 -12.31
CA TRP A 154 19.72 5.97 -12.00
C TRP A 154 18.57 5.96 -13.01
N TYR A 155 17.76 4.91 -12.99
CA TYR A 155 16.64 4.76 -13.92
C TYR A 155 15.34 4.48 -13.19
N VAL A 156 14.24 5.04 -13.72
CA VAL A 156 12.86 4.80 -13.26
C VAL A 156 11.97 4.47 -14.46
N CYS A 157 10.82 3.82 -14.23
CA CYS A 157 9.96 3.31 -15.31
C CYS A 157 8.84 4.28 -15.75
N CYS A 158 8.50 5.27 -14.93
CA CYS A 158 7.43 6.23 -15.22
C CYS A 158 7.58 7.50 -14.38
N GLU A 159 6.79 8.53 -14.72
CA GLU A 159 6.79 9.82 -14.02
C GLU A 159 6.45 9.69 -12.52
N GLY A 160 5.53 8.77 -12.17
CA GLY A 160 5.23 8.50 -10.77
C GLY A 160 6.44 7.99 -9.98
N CYS A 161 7.27 7.14 -10.59
CA CYS A 161 8.50 6.68 -9.96
C CYS A 161 9.57 7.78 -9.90
N ARG A 162 9.59 8.72 -10.86
CA ARG A 162 10.47 9.90 -10.82
C ARG A 162 10.13 10.76 -9.60
N GLN A 163 8.86 11.11 -9.43
CA GLN A 163 8.41 11.93 -8.30
C GLN A 163 8.74 11.26 -6.96
N VAL A 164 8.48 9.96 -6.83
CA VAL A 164 8.80 9.21 -5.59
C VAL A 164 10.32 9.20 -5.33
N PHE A 165 11.13 9.06 -6.38
CA PHE A 165 12.58 9.13 -6.25
C PHE A 165 13.07 10.53 -5.85
N GLU A 166 12.49 11.59 -6.42
CA GLU A 166 12.86 12.97 -6.09
C GLU A 166 12.46 13.36 -4.65
N ASP A 167 11.34 12.82 -4.15
CA ASP A 167 10.86 13.04 -2.78
C ASP A 167 11.80 12.43 -1.71
N ASP A 168 12.34 11.24 -1.94
CA ASP A 168 13.26 10.55 -1.01
C ASP A 168 14.29 9.67 -1.77
N PRO A 169 15.29 10.27 -2.42
CA PRO A 169 16.23 9.52 -3.24
C PRO A 169 17.11 8.58 -2.41
N ALA A 170 17.55 9.04 -1.23
CA ALA A 170 18.40 8.25 -0.34
C ALA A 170 17.68 7.00 0.19
N GLY A 171 16.41 7.14 0.64
CA GLY A 171 15.60 6.02 1.09
C GLY A 171 15.32 5.01 -0.03
N ILE A 172 14.98 5.49 -1.24
CA ILE A 172 14.76 4.63 -2.40
C ILE A 172 16.04 3.86 -2.77
N LEU A 173 17.19 4.53 -2.82
CA LEU A 173 18.46 3.88 -3.17
C LEU A 173 18.92 2.88 -2.10
N LYS A 174 18.66 3.15 -0.82
CA LYS A 174 18.91 2.19 0.26
C LYS A 174 18.08 0.92 0.07
N ASN A 175 16.79 1.06 -0.21
CA ASN A 175 15.91 -0.09 -0.47
C ASN A 175 16.34 -0.85 -1.73
N TYR A 176 16.73 -0.14 -2.78
CA TYR A 176 17.22 -0.74 -4.02
C TYR A 176 18.48 -1.59 -3.78
N GLN A 177 19.45 -1.06 -3.03
CA GLN A 177 20.69 -1.78 -2.67
C GLN A 177 20.40 -3.02 -1.83
N ALA A 178 19.57 -2.90 -0.79
CA ALA A 178 19.16 -4.03 0.04
C ALA A 178 18.51 -5.15 -0.80
N GLY A 179 17.70 -4.77 -1.80
CA GLY A 179 17.09 -5.72 -2.74
C GLY A 179 18.10 -6.42 -3.65
N LEU A 180 19.19 -5.76 -4.04
CA LEU A 180 20.28 -6.40 -4.81
C LEU A 180 21.06 -7.40 -3.95
N GLU A 181 21.37 -7.04 -2.70
CA GLU A 181 22.07 -7.94 -1.76
C GLU A 181 21.26 -9.19 -1.42
N GLN A 182 19.93 -9.06 -1.29
CA GLN A 182 19.05 -10.21 -1.09
C GLN A 182 19.01 -11.12 -2.32
N GLU A 183 18.92 -10.56 -3.53
CA GLU A 183 18.96 -11.32 -4.79
C GLU A 183 20.28 -12.09 -4.90
N GLN A 184 21.40 -11.44 -4.62
CA GLN A 184 22.72 -12.08 -4.64
C GLN A 184 22.84 -13.21 -3.61
N ARG A 185 22.38 -12.99 -2.37
CA ARG A 185 22.36 -14.06 -1.34
C ARG A 185 21.47 -15.24 -1.71
N ARG A 186 20.34 -15.01 -2.39
CA ARG A 186 19.47 -16.09 -2.88
C ARG A 186 20.20 -16.93 -3.93
N VAL A 187 20.82 -16.29 -4.91
CA VAL A 187 21.61 -16.97 -5.96
C VAL A 187 22.76 -17.77 -5.36
N GLU A 188 23.56 -17.17 -4.47
CA GLU A 188 24.70 -17.85 -3.81
C GLU A 188 24.26 -19.00 -2.90
N GLY A 189 23.03 -18.95 -2.35
CA GLY A 189 22.46 -19.99 -1.51
C GLY A 189 21.81 -21.13 -2.29
N GLU A 190 21.31 -20.88 -3.50
CA GLU A 190 20.83 -21.90 -4.44
C GLU A 190 21.98 -22.68 -5.07
N ASP A 191 23.08 -22.01 -5.44
CA ASP A 191 24.28 -22.64 -6.00
C ASP A 191 25.03 -23.56 -5.01
N ARG A 192 24.72 -23.49 -3.70
CA ARG A 192 25.32 -24.33 -2.65
C ARG A 192 24.50 -25.57 -2.30
N ARG A 193 23.35 -25.80 -2.95
CA ARG A 193 22.51 -26.99 -2.76
C ARG A 193 22.66 -27.97 -3.91
#